data_AF-A0A383BK71-F1
#
_entry.id   AF-A0A383BK71-F1
#
_cell.length_a   1.000
_cell.length_b   1.000
_cell.length_c   1.000
_cell.angle_alpha   90.00
_cell.angle_beta   90.00
_cell.angle_gamma   90.00
#
_symmetry.space_group_name_H-M   'P 1'
#
loop_
_entity.id
_entity.type
_entity.pdbx_description
1 polymer ?
#
loop_
_entity_poly.entity_id
_entity_poly.type
_entity_poly.pdbx_seq_one_letter_code
_entity_poly.pdbx_strand_id
1 'polypeptide(L)'
;MNRKKFLFDVDGAFGVKSFERTSEQVTSTMAGLRRRADITLLRWQAHFDSPIADRVIPWLGAFLLTLSLALLSLSRFRDLSVGEQIGYYIQASHLMEMGESPEVTQLGLNIFALQAAWLFWPISLVSRLFPTGEFLLTIQALALGLAVVPIWRIARGPANLRTGGAAVLAFAYSLHPSIHNLNLAGFHPEAVAIPALLAAYLAGH
;
A
#
# COMPACT_ATOMS: atom_id res chain seq x y z
N MET A 1 16.08 -10.27 -90.03
CA MET A 1 16.57 -8.88 -90.00
C MET A 1 15.61 -8.04 -89.17
N ASN A 2 15.82 -7.86 -87.86
CA ASN A 2 15.38 -6.66 -87.13
C ASN A 2 16.07 -6.56 -85.76
N ARG A 3 16.98 -5.58 -85.63
CA ARG A 3 17.56 -5.12 -84.35
C ARG A 3 16.56 -4.14 -83.74
N LYS A 4 16.32 -4.21 -82.42
CA LYS A 4 16.55 -3.09 -81.47
C LYS A 4 16.03 -3.39 -80.06
N LYS A 5 16.78 -2.82 -79.11
CA LYS A 5 16.44 -2.46 -77.72
C LYS A 5 16.40 -3.58 -76.67
N PHE A 6 17.59 -3.80 -76.11
CA PHE A 6 17.81 -4.33 -74.78
C PHE A 6 18.43 -3.18 -73.96
N LEU A 7 17.63 -2.38 -73.25
CA LEU A 7 18.12 -1.32 -72.35
C LEU A 7 17.11 -1.08 -71.22
N PHE A 8 17.56 -1.36 -70.00
CA PHE A 8 17.18 -0.78 -68.71
C PHE A 8 15.69 -0.66 -68.35
N ASP A 9 15.24 -1.57 -67.49
CA ASP A 9 14.14 -1.33 -66.55
C ASP A 9 14.77 -1.13 -65.16
N VAL A 10 14.98 0.14 -64.81
CA VAL A 10 15.23 0.61 -63.45
C VAL A 10 14.28 1.76 -63.27
N ASP A 11 13.19 1.54 -62.53
CA ASP A 11 12.56 2.57 -61.72
C ASP A 11 11.81 1.93 -60.53
N GLY A 12 12.54 1.87 -59.42
CA GLY A 12 12.08 2.23 -58.07
C GLY A 12 10.68 1.81 -57.63
N ALA A 13 10.53 0.55 -57.22
CA ALA A 13 9.44 0.14 -56.34
C ALA A 13 9.67 0.63 -54.88
N PHE A 14 9.63 1.94 -54.66
CA PHE A 14 9.42 2.50 -53.33
C PHE A 14 7.93 2.78 -53.17
N GLY A 15 7.18 1.72 -52.82
CA GLY A 15 5.80 1.84 -52.37
C GLY A 15 5.75 2.63 -51.06
N VAL A 16 5.61 3.96 -51.18
CA VAL A 16 5.23 4.82 -50.07
C VAL A 16 3.82 4.38 -49.69
N LYS A 17 3.68 3.62 -48.58
CA LYS A 17 2.38 3.40 -47.94
C LYS A 17 1.82 4.78 -47.59
N SER A 18 0.90 5.28 -48.41
CA SER A 18 0.15 6.50 -48.09
C SER A 18 -0.48 6.33 -46.71
N PHE A 19 -0.14 7.24 -45.81
CA PHE A 19 -0.64 7.31 -44.43
C PHE A 19 -2.03 7.96 -44.35
N GLU A 20 -2.76 8.05 -45.45
CA GLU A 20 -4.17 8.47 -45.45
C GLU A 20 -5.06 7.36 -44.89
N ARG A 21 -4.97 7.13 -43.57
CA ARG A 21 -6.11 6.60 -42.84
C ARG A 21 -7.19 7.67 -42.88
N THR A 22 -8.26 7.40 -43.60
CA THR A 22 -9.48 8.21 -43.60
C THR A 22 -9.94 8.41 -42.15
N SER A 23 -10.40 9.61 -41.80
CA SER A 23 -10.91 9.91 -40.45
C SER A 23 -11.95 8.89 -39.98
N GLU A 24 -12.73 8.33 -40.91
CA GLU A 24 -13.67 7.20 -40.71
C GLU A 24 -13.01 5.88 -40.29
N GLN A 25 -11.85 5.53 -40.86
CA GLN A 25 -11.10 4.35 -40.44
C GLN A 25 -10.49 4.55 -39.05
N VAL A 26 -10.06 5.77 -38.71
CA VAL A 26 -9.54 6.09 -37.37
C VAL A 26 -10.67 6.03 -36.33
N THR A 27 -11.83 6.64 -36.62
CA THR A 27 -12.98 6.65 -35.69
C THR A 27 -13.56 5.25 -35.48
N SER A 28 -13.70 4.43 -36.53
CA SER A 28 -14.17 3.04 -36.40
C SER A 28 -13.17 2.15 -35.65
N THR A 29 -11.87 2.32 -35.88
CA THR A 29 -10.82 1.60 -35.14
C THR A 29 -10.78 2.01 -33.67
N MET A 30 -10.89 3.31 -33.38
CA MET A 30 -10.98 3.83 -32.00
C MET A 30 -12.26 3.37 -31.28
N ALA A 31 -13.40 3.35 -31.96
CA ALA A 31 -14.65 2.83 -31.41
C ALA A 31 -14.56 1.32 -31.11
N GLY A 32 -13.94 0.54 -32.00
CA GLY A 32 -13.67 -0.89 -31.79
C GLY A 32 -12.72 -1.16 -30.62
N LEU A 33 -11.66 -0.38 -30.49
CA LEU A 33 -10.73 -0.43 -29.35
C LEU A 33 -11.42 -0.08 -28.03
N ARG A 34 -12.23 0.98 -28.00
CA ARG A 34 -12.98 1.42 -26.82
C ARG A 34 -13.99 0.35 -26.38
N ARG A 35 -14.76 -0.22 -27.32
CA ARG A 35 -15.71 -1.30 -27.03
C ARG A 35 -15.02 -2.56 -26.50
N ARG A 36 -13.85 -2.91 -27.04
CA ARG A 36 -13.05 -4.03 -26.51
C ARG A 36 -12.60 -3.73 -25.08
N ALA A 37 -12.05 -2.53 -24.85
CA ALA A 37 -11.62 -2.08 -23.52
C ALA A 37 -12.76 -2.17 -22.50
N ASP A 38 -13.95 -1.64 -22.82
CA ASP A 38 -15.15 -1.68 -21.98
C ASP A 38 -15.58 -3.12 -21.66
N ILE A 39 -15.57 -4.02 -22.64
CA ILE A 39 -15.92 -5.44 -22.41
C ILE A 39 -14.90 -6.11 -21.50
N THR A 40 -13.59 -5.85 -21.68
CA THR A 40 -12.57 -6.33 -20.73
C THR A 40 -12.79 -5.77 -19.34
N LEU A 41 -13.08 -4.47 -19.22
CA LEU A 41 -13.35 -3.80 -17.94
C LEU A 41 -14.54 -4.44 -17.21
N LEU A 42 -15.64 -4.71 -17.91
CA LEU A 42 -16.83 -5.36 -17.36
C LEU A 42 -16.55 -6.81 -16.91
N ARG A 43 -15.73 -7.55 -17.67
CA ARG A 43 -15.32 -8.91 -17.28
C ARG A 43 -14.44 -8.90 -16.03
N TRP A 44 -13.50 -7.95 -15.95
CA TRP A 44 -12.67 -7.75 -14.78
C TRP A 44 -13.54 -7.38 -13.57
N GLN A 45 -14.48 -6.44 -13.74
CA GLN A 45 -15.42 -6.04 -12.70
C GLN A 45 -16.25 -7.22 -12.19
N ALA A 46 -16.78 -8.07 -13.07
CA ALA A 46 -17.54 -9.26 -12.68
C ALA A 46 -16.70 -10.30 -11.91
N HIS A 47 -15.41 -10.43 -12.22
CA HIS A 47 -14.51 -11.31 -11.47
C HIS A 47 -14.18 -10.77 -10.07
N PHE A 48 -14.00 -9.45 -9.97
CA PHE A 48 -13.70 -8.77 -8.70
C PHE A 48 -14.91 -8.65 -7.78
N ASP A 49 -16.14 -8.68 -8.30
CA ASP A 49 -17.36 -8.73 -7.49
C ASP A 49 -17.65 -10.15 -6.93
N SER A 50 -16.72 -11.11 -7.06
CA SER A 50 -16.89 -12.44 -6.46
C SER A 50 -16.73 -12.42 -4.93
N PRO A 51 -17.48 -13.25 -4.18
CA PRO A 51 -17.37 -13.32 -2.71
C PRO A 51 -15.97 -13.69 -2.21
N ILE A 52 -15.20 -14.42 -3.03
CA ILE A 52 -13.83 -14.83 -2.72
C ILE A 52 -12.89 -13.62 -2.85
N ALA A 53 -13.04 -12.83 -3.91
CA ALA A 53 -12.26 -11.62 -4.12
C ALA A 53 -12.45 -10.63 -2.96
N ASP A 54 -13.69 -10.43 -2.51
CA ASP A 54 -13.99 -9.58 -1.35
C ASP A 54 -13.33 -10.05 -0.05
N ARG A 55 -13.05 -11.35 0.08
CA ARG A 55 -12.35 -11.90 1.24
C ARG A 55 -10.85 -11.77 1.12
N VAL A 56 -10.28 -11.96 -0.07
CA VAL A 56 -8.82 -12.08 -0.28
C VAL A 56 -8.15 -10.73 -0.53
N ILE A 57 -8.78 -9.84 -1.33
CA ILE A 57 -8.23 -8.53 -1.70
C ILE A 57 -7.81 -7.70 -0.47
N PRO A 58 -8.64 -7.51 0.57
CA PRO A 58 -8.24 -6.70 1.72
C PRO A 58 -6.99 -7.25 2.42
N TRP A 59 -6.85 -8.57 2.53
CA TRP A 59 -5.68 -9.18 3.16
C TRP A 59 -4.42 -9.07 2.30
N LEU A 60 -4.55 -9.23 0.97
CA LEU A 60 -3.45 -8.95 0.05
C LEU A 60 -3.00 -7.49 0.13
N GLY A 61 -3.94 -6.54 0.13
CA GLY A 61 -3.64 -5.12 0.29
C GLY A 61 -2.96 -4.80 1.61
N ALA A 62 -3.47 -5.34 2.72
CA ALA A 62 -2.85 -5.22 4.04
C ALA A 62 -1.43 -5.78 4.06
N PHE A 63 -1.22 -6.98 3.51
CA PHE A 63 0.09 -7.62 3.44
C PHE A 63 1.09 -6.79 2.63
N LEU A 64 0.70 -6.33 1.44
CA LEU A 64 1.57 -5.52 0.58
C LEU A 64 1.93 -4.18 1.22
N LEU A 65 0.96 -3.52 1.88
CA LEU A 65 1.22 -2.28 2.59
C LEU A 65 2.16 -2.51 3.78
N THR A 66 1.88 -3.50 4.63
CA THR A 66 2.75 -3.88 5.75
C THR A 66 4.16 -4.18 5.28
N LEU A 67 4.32 -5.01 4.24
CA LEU A 67 5.63 -5.37 3.71
C LEU A 67 6.39 -4.13 3.24
N SER A 68 5.73 -3.25 2.49
CA SER A 68 6.34 -2.02 1.97
C SER A 68 6.79 -1.10 3.12
N LEU A 69 5.90 -0.85 4.09
CA LEU A 69 6.17 0.01 5.24
C LEU A 69 7.26 -0.56 6.14
N ALA A 70 7.25 -1.87 6.39
CA ALA A 70 8.25 -2.55 7.20
C ALA A 70 9.64 -2.47 6.53
N LEU A 71 9.73 -2.76 5.23
CA LEU A 71 11.00 -2.67 4.50
C LEU A 71 11.58 -1.25 4.52
N LEU A 72 10.74 -0.22 4.32
CA LEU A 72 11.20 1.17 4.37
C LEU A 72 11.67 1.57 5.78
N SER A 73 10.92 1.21 6.81
CA SER A 73 11.25 1.56 8.19
C SER A 73 12.52 0.84 8.66
N LEU A 74 12.66 -0.45 8.34
CA LEU A 74 13.85 -1.23 8.65
C LEU A 74 15.08 -0.76 7.87
N SER A 75 14.93 -0.32 6.62
CA SER A 75 16.03 0.31 5.86
C SER A 75 16.51 1.57 6.58
N ARG A 76 15.58 2.47 6.94
CA ARG A 76 15.94 3.70 7.66
C ARG A 76 16.59 3.40 9.02
N PHE A 77 16.12 2.37 9.71
CA PHE A 77 16.65 1.97 11.01
C PHE A 77 18.11 1.51 10.90
N ARG A 78 18.42 0.69 9.88
CA ARG A 78 19.78 0.24 9.59
C ARG A 78 20.71 1.40 9.17
N ASP A 79 20.17 2.37 8.45
CA ASP A 79 20.89 3.58 8.04
C ASP A 79 21.02 4.62 9.17
N LEU A 80 20.55 4.32 10.39
CA LEU A 80 20.52 5.23 11.54
C LEU A 80 19.79 6.56 11.24
N SER A 81 18.83 6.51 10.33
CA SER A 81 18.07 7.67 9.84
C SER A 81 16.65 7.75 10.39
N VAL A 82 16.31 6.91 11.38
CA VAL A 82 15.03 6.93 12.12
C VAL A 82 15.04 8.05 13.16
N GLY A 83 13.86 8.60 13.45
CA GLY A 83 13.69 9.62 14.48
C GLY A 83 14.02 9.14 15.89
N GLU A 84 14.38 10.08 16.76
CA GLU A 84 14.81 9.83 18.14
C GLU A 84 13.81 9.03 18.97
N GLN A 85 12.50 9.17 18.69
CA GLN A 85 11.43 8.59 19.50
C GLN A 85 11.53 7.08 19.66
N ILE A 86 12.08 6.35 18.67
CA ILE A 86 12.27 4.90 18.81
C ILE A 86 13.22 4.56 19.97
N GLY A 87 14.22 5.40 20.23
CA GLY A 87 15.18 5.23 21.30
C GLY A 87 14.52 5.25 22.68
N TYR A 88 13.47 6.05 22.86
CA TYR A 88 12.69 6.10 24.10
C TYR A 88 12.04 4.75 24.41
N TYR A 89 11.43 4.13 23.40
CA TYR A 89 10.76 2.84 23.56
C TYR A 89 11.75 1.68 23.67
N ILE A 90 12.90 1.73 22.99
CA ILE A 90 13.97 0.75 23.17
C ILE A 90 14.50 0.83 24.62
N GLN A 91 14.83 2.03 25.10
CA GLN A 91 15.27 2.23 26.49
C GLN A 91 14.22 1.76 27.49
N ALA A 92 12.96 2.18 27.31
CA ALA A 92 11.86 1.79 28.17
C ALA A 92 11.69 0.28 28.21
N SER A 93 11.77 -0.41 27.06
CA SER A 93 11.68 -1.87 26.99
C SER A 93 12.77 -2.56 27.82
N HIS A 94 13.99 -2.04 27.78
CA HIS A 94 15.12 -2.58 28.52
C HIS A 94 14.95 -2.37 30.04
N LEU A 95 14.52 -1.19 30.46
CA LEU A 95 14.21 -0.91 31.88
C LEU A 95 13.10 -1.82 32.39
N MET A 96 12.03 -2.02 31.61
CA MET A 96 10.93 -2.92 31.93
C MET A 96 11.34 -4.39 32.00
N GLU A 97 12.35 -4.80 31.23
CA GLU A 97 12.93 -6.14 31.30
C GLU A 97 13.67 -6.37 32.62
N MET A 98 14.40 -5.36 33.10
CA MET A 98 15.11 -5.39 34.37
C MET A 98 14.19 -5.21 35.60
N GLY A 99 12.90 -4.91 35.38
CA GLY A 99 11.95 -4.63 36.46
C GLY A 99 12.05 -3.21 37.03
N GLU A 100 12.74 -2.31 36.33
CA GLU A 100 12.92 -0.92 36.70
C GLU A 100 11.78 -0.03 36.16
N SER A 101 11.63 1.17 36.74
CA SER A 101 10.71 2.19 36.21
C SER A 101 11.16 2.59 34.80
N PRO A 102 10.30 2.54 33.76
CA PRO A 102 10.66 2.93 32.38
C PRO A 102 10.75 4.44 32.20
N GLU A 103 11.68 5.06 32.92
CA GLU A 103 11.99 6.48 32.81
C GLU A 103 12.98 6.74 31.67
N VAL A 104 12.50 7.49 30.68
CA VAL A 104 13.30 7.86 29.52
C VAL A 104 14.30 8.92 29.95
N THR A 105 15.59 8.62 29.91
CA THR A 105 16.65 9.50 30.45
C THR A 105 16.63 10.88 29.80
N GLN A 106 16.35 10.95 28.50
CA GLN A 106 16.31 12.22 27.77
C GLN A 106 15.10 13.09 28.13
N LEU A 107 13.98 12.48 28.53
CA LEU A 107 12.74 13.20 28.86
C LEU A 107 12.56 13.41 30.36
N GLY A 108 13.25 12.61 31.20
CA GLY A 108 13.05 12.62 32.65
C GLY A 108 11.66 12.18 33.08
N LEU A 109 10.96 11.41 32.24
CA LEU A 109 9.57 11.00 32.44
C LEU A 109 9.40 9.52 32.14
N ASN A 110 8.42 8.90 32.82
CA ASN A 110 8.01 7.54 32.55
C ASN A 110 7.35 7.43 31.16
N ILE A 111 7.69 6.39 30.39
CA ILE A 111 7.16 6.17 29.04
C ILE A 111 5.63 6.15 28.99
N PHE A 112 4.95 5.68 30.04
CA PHE A 112 3.49 5.63 30.08
C PHE A 112 2.84 6.99 30.28
N ALA A 113 3.60 8.00 30.73
CA ALA A 113 3.14 9.38 30.76
C ALA A 113 3.14 10.00 29.36
N LEU A 114 3.91 9.45 28.41
CA LEU A 114 3.85 9.85 27.01
C LEU A 114 2.59 9.27 26.36
N GLN A 115 1.66 10.14 26.02
CA GLN A 115 0.44 9.83 25.26
C GLN A 115 -0.40 8.66 25.81
N ALA A 116 -0.30 8.38 27.12
CA ALA A 116 -0.94 7.21 27.73
C ALA A 116 -0.62 5.90 26.97
N ALA A 117 0.67 5.67 26.66
CA ALA A 117 1.18 4.53 25.90
C ALA A 117 1.02 3.16 26.60
N TRP A 118 -0.12 2.87 27.24
CA TRP A 118 -0.36 1.62 27.99
C TRP A 118 -0.30 0.39 27.10
N LEU A 119 -0.66 0.52 25.81
CA LEU A 119 -0.56 -0.56 24.84
C LEU A 119 0.90 -0.97 24.58
N PHE A 120 1.87 -0.14 24.95
CA PHE A 120 3.27 -0.51 24.92
C PHE A 120 3.60 -1.63 25.91
N TRP A 121 2.88 -1.78 27.02
CA TRP A 121 3.15 -2.82 28.02
C TRP A 121 3.13 -4.23 27.42
N PRO A 122 2.03 -4.71 26.78
CA PRO A 122 2.04 -6.03 26.16
C PRO A 122 3.00 -6.11 24.95
N ILE A 123 3.22 -5.03 24.21
CA ILE A 123 4.16 -5.00 23.07
C ILE A 123 5.59 -5.23 23.56
N SER A 124 5.99 -4.56 24.65
CA SER A 124 7.32 -4.67 25.26
C SER A 124 7.60 -6.07 25.83
N LEU A 125 6.56 -6.81 26.22
CA LEU A 125 6.71 -8.18 26.70
C LEU A 125 7.08 -9.11 25.54
N VAL A 126 6.40 -8.95 24.40
CA VAL A 126 6.65 -9.76 23.20
C VAL A 126 7.95 -9.36 22.52
N SER A 127 8.33 -8.08 22.57
CA SER A 127 9.57 -7.59 21.96
C SER A 127 10.82 -8.25 22.53
N ARG A 128 10.77 -8.83 23.74
CA ARG A 128 11.89 -9.57 24.36
C ARG A 128 12.34 -10.80 23.54
N LEU A 129 11.48 -11.30 22.65
CA LEU A 129 11.78 -12.45 21.81
C LEU A 129 12.53 -12.08 20.52
N PHE A 130 12.69 -10.79 20.24
CA PHE A 130 13.20 -10.26 18.98
C PHE A 130 14.16 -9.07 19.22
N PRO A 131 14.92 -8.63 18.20
CA PRO A 131 15.55 -7.32 18.23
C PRO A 131 14.50 -6.22 18.40
N THR A 132 14.54 -5.51 19.53
CA THR A 132 13.42 -4.64 19.95
C THR A 132 13.11 -3.54 18.94
N GLY A 133 14.13 -2.88 18.37
CA GLY A 133 13.92 -1.80 17.40
C GLY A 133 13.17 -2.28 16.15
N GLU A 134 13.66 -3.35 15.53
CA GLU A 134 13.06 -3.97 14.35
C GLU A 134 11.65 -4.48 14.63
N PHE A 135 11.43 -5.07 15.80
CA PHE A 135 10.11 -5.56 16.21
C PHE A 135 9.10 -4.43 16.33
N LEU A 136 9.46 -3.33 17.02
CA LEU A 136 8.59 -2.17 17.20
C LEU A 136 8.19 -1.53 15.86
N LEU A 137 9.14 -1.37 14.94
CA LEU A 137 8.85 -0.83 13.61
C LEU A 137 7.97 -1.79 12.79
N THR A 138 8.21 -3.10 12.90
CA THR A 138 7.45 -4.12 12.17
C THR A 138 6.02 -4.21 12.68
N ILE A 139 5.79 -4.18 14.00
CA ILE A 139 4.44 -4.26 14.57
C ILE A 139 3.62 -3.00 14.23
N GLN A 140 4.25 -1.83 14.18
CA GLN A 140 3.60 -0.61 13.70
C GLN A 140 3.22 -0.71 12.21
N ALA A 141 4.13 -1.17 11.35
CA ALA A 141 3.84 -1.39 9.94
C ALA A 141 2.73 -2.44 9.73
N LEU A 142 2.69 -3.48 10.57
CA LEU A 142 1.61 -4.47 10.61
C LEU A 142 0.28 -3.79 10.95
N ALA A 143 0.24 -2.99 12.02
CA ALA A 143 -0.99 -2.31 12.43
C ALA A 143 -1.54 -1.36 11.36
N LEU A 144 -0.66 -0.57 10.73
CA LEU A 144 -1.04 0.33 9.63
C LEU A 144 -1.52 -0.47 8.40
N GLY A 145 -0.87 -1.57 8.04
CA GLY A 145 -1.36 -2.43 6.97
C GLY A 145 -2.70 -3.10 7.28
N LEU A 146 -2.89 -3.58 8.52
CA LEU A 146 -4.13 -4.21 8.95
C LEU A 146 -5.35 -3.27 8.87
N ALA A 147 -5.16 -1.95 8.96
CA ALA A 147 -6.24 -0.97 8.81
C ALA A 147 -6.90 -1.02 7.42
N VAL A 148 -6.23 -1.53 6.40
CA VAL A 148 -6.81 -1.75 5.06
C VAL A 148 -8.01 -2.71 5.13
N VAL A 149 -7.98 -3.71 6.01
CA VAL A 149 -9.04 -4.72 6.12
C VAL A 149 -10.37 -4.12 6.59
N PRO A 150 -10.47 -3.40 7.73
CA PRO A 150 -11.71 -2.77 8.13
C PRO A 150 -12.11 -1.65 7.16
N ILE A 151 -11.19 -0.89 6.54
CA ILE A 151 -11.54 0.11 5.51
C ILE A 151 -12.30 -0.53 4.35
N TRP A 152 -11.77 -1.65 3.82
CA TRP A 152 -12.43 -2.39 2.75
C TRP A 152 -13.82 -2.89 3.17
N ARG A 153 -13.92 -3.47 4.38
CA ARG A 153 -15.19 -4.00 4.90
C ARG A 153 -16.21 -2.92 5.18
N ILE A 154 -15.79 -1.75 5.66
CA ILE A 154 -16.65 -0.57 5.84
C ILE A 154 -17.16 -0.10 4.48
N ALA A 155 -16.29 -0.06 3.48
CA ALA A 155 -16.64 0.33 2.11
C ALA A 155 -17.67 -0.64 1.50
N ARG A 156 -17.48 -1.96 1.65
CA ARG A 156 -18.37 -2.99 1.10
C ARG A 156 -19.66 -3.20 1.91
N GLY A 157 -19.63 -2.95 3.21
CA GLY A 157 -20.77 -3.10 4.12
C GLY A 157 -21.56 -1.80 4.29
N PRO A 158 -21.34 -1.02 5.38
CA PRO A 158 -22.08 0.20 5.68
C PRO A 158 -22.19 1.22 4.52
N ALA A 159 -21.12 1.41 3.75
CA ALA A 159 -21.12 2.38 2.64
C ALA A 159 -21.69 1.82 1.33
N ASN A 160 -21.94 0.50 1.24
CA ASN A 160 -22.48 -0.20 0.07
C ASN A 160 -21.79 0.15 -1.26
N LEU A 161 -20.46 0.36 -1.22
CA LEU A 161 -19.67 0.68 -2.40
C LEU A 161 -19.40 -0.57 -3.23
N ARG A 162 -19.36 -0.39 -4.55
CA ARG A 162 -18.85 -1.42 -5.47
C ARG A 162 -17.37 -1.68 -5.21
N THR A 163 -16.87 -2.83 -5.65
CA THR A 163 -15.48 -3.27 -5.44
C THR A 163 -14.46 -2.22 -5.90
N GLY A 164 -14.72 -1.53 -7.01
CA GLY A 164 -13.88 -0.42 -7.47
C GLY A 164 -13.79 0.74 -6.47
N GLY A 165 -14.91 1.11 -5.83
CA GLY A 165 -14.92 2.16 -4.80
C GLY A 165 -14.17 1.75 -3.54
N ALA A 166 -14.36 0.50 -3.10
CA ALA A 166 -13.62 -0.06 -1.96
C ALA A 166 -12.11 -0.10 -2.24
N ALA A 167 -11.71 -0.50 -3.46
CA ALA A 167 -10.32 -0.49 -3.89
C ALA A 167 -9.72 0.92 -3.92
N VAL A 168 -10.45 1.91 -4.43
CA VAL A 168 -9.99 3.31 -4.43
C VAL A 168 -9.78 3.82 -3.00
N LEU A 169 -10.67 3.51 -2.05
CA LEU A 169 -10.49 3.91 -0.65
C LEU A 169 -9.28 3.23 0.01
N ALA A 170 -9.13 1.91 -0.19
CA ALA A 170 -7.99 1.17 0.32
C ALA A 170 -6.66 1.71 -0.26
N PHE A 171 -6.65 2.02 -1.55
CA PHE A 171 -5.48 2.58 -2.23
C PHE A 171 -5.18 4.02 -1.78
N ALA A 172 -6.20 4.85 -1.62
CA ALA A 172 -6.06 6.21 -1.12
C ALA A 172 -5.47 6.23 0.29
N TYR A 173 -5.94 5.34 1.18
CA TYR A 173 -5.34 5.15 2.50
C TYR A 173 -3.87 4.71 2.39
N SER A 174 -3.60 3.69 1.55
CA SER A 174 -2.26 3.11 1.41
C SER A 174 -1.22 4.09 0.86
N LEU A 175 -1.62 5.03 0.01
CA LEU A 175 -0.75 6.07 -0.56
C LEU A 175 -0.78 7.39 0.24
N HIS A 176 -1.58 7.48 1.28
CA HIS A 176 -1.75 8.73 2.00
C HIS A 176 -0.43 9.14 2.70
N PRO A 177 0.12 10.35 2.44
CA PRO A 177 1.41 10.76 2.97
C PRO A 177 1.52 10.65 4.50
N SER A 178 0.44 10.93 5.23
CA SER A 178 0.47 10.83 6.70
C SER A 178 0.73 9.42 7.22
N ILE A 179 0.32 8.37 6.48
CA ILE A 179 0.59 6.98 6.87
C ILE A 179 2.07 6.66 6.73
N HIS A 180 2.67 7.09 5.61
CA HIS A 180 4.10 6.96 5.37
C HIS A 180 4.93 7.79 6.34
N ASN A 181 4.54 9.05 6.60
CA ASN A 181 5.22 9.93 7.55
C ASN A 181 5.19 9.34 8.97
N LEU A 182 4.04 8.86 9.42
CA LEU A 182 3.91 8.20 10.73
C LEU A 182 4.80 6.96 10.81
N ASN A 183 4.79 6.11 9.78
CA ASN A 183 5.61 4.90 9.74
C ASN A 183 7.13 5.16 9.76
N LEU A 184 7.58 6.27 9.16
CA LEU A 184 9.00 6.63 9.05
C LEU A 184 9.49 7.52 10.19
N ALA A 185 8.59 8.09 11.00
CA ALA A 185 8.94 8.99 12.11
C ALA A 185 9.53 8.27 13.34
N GLY A 186 9.41 6.94 13.42
CA GLY A 186 9.83 6.13 14.56
C GLY A 186 8.70 5.23 15.03
N PHE A 187 8.68 4.91 16.32
CA PHE A 187 7.60 4.12 16.93
C PHE A 187 6.62 5.01 17.70
N HIS A 188 5.35 4.82 17.38
CA HIS A 188 4.18 5.57 17.84
C HIS A 188 3.11 4.55 18.25
N PRO A 189 2.97 4.20 19.54
CA PRO A 189 2.03 3.18 20.00
C PRO A 189 0.57 3.51 19.63
N GLU A 190 0.23 4.78 19.46
CA GLU A 190 -1.08 5.25 18.98
C GLU A 190 -1.43 4.74 17.58
N ALA A 191 -0.43 4.41 16.73
CA ALA A 191 -0.67 3.85 15.40
C ALA A 191 -1.40 2.50 15.46
N VAL A 192 -1.21 1.74 16.55
CA VAL A 192 -1.87 0.45 16.75
C VAL A 192 -3.36 0.61 17.04
N ALA A 193 -3.79 1.79 17.53
CA ALA A 193 -5.20 2.06 17.75
C ALA A 193 -5.99 2.25 16.45
N ILE A 194 -5.34 2.65 15.34
CA ILE A 194 -6.00 2.93 14.06
C ILE A 194 -6.84 1.75 13.55
N PRO A 195 -6.28 0.53 13.35
CA PRO A 195 -7.08 -0.61 12.89
C PRO A 195 -8.14 -1.00 13.92
N ALA A 196 -7.87 -0.85 15.22
CA ALA A 196 -8.82 -1.19 16.28
C ALA A 196 -10.05 -0.28 16.27
N LEU A 197 -9.86 1.04 16.11
CA LEU A 197 -10.96 2.01 16.02
C LEU A 197 -11.81 1.78 14.77
N LEU A 198 -11.18 1.50 13.63
CA LEU A 198 -11.90 1.17 12.39
C LEU A 198 -12.69 -0.14 12.53
N ALA A 199 -12.10 -1.16 13.16
CA ALA A 199 -12.79 -2.41 13.44
C ALA A 199 -13.94 -2.23 14.43
N ALA A 200 -13.79 -1.37 15.43
CA ALA A 200 -14.86 -1.05 16.39
C ALA A 200 -16.04 -0.37 15.69
N TYR A 201 -15.78 0.59 14.80
CA TYR A 201 -16.82 1.20 13.97
C TYR A 201 -17.54 0.15 13.10
N LEU A 202 -16.78 -0.74 12.45
CA LEU A 202 -17.34 -1.81 11.63
C LEU A 202 -18.22 -2.78 12.45
N ALA A 203 -17.83 -3.08 13.69
CA ALA A 203 -18.59 -4.00 14.56
C ALA A 203 -19.87 -3.36 15.16
N GLY A 204 -19.97 -2.03 15.13
CA GLY A 204 -21.15 -1.29 15.62
C GLY A 204 -22.27 -1.13 14.58
N HIS A 205 -22.08 -1.63 13.36
CA HIS A 205 -23.03 -1.60 12.25
C HIS A 205 -23.51 -3.01 11.90
#